data_AF-A0AA88RTN6-F1
#
_entry.id   AF-A0AA88RTN6-F1
#
_cell.length_a   1.000
_cell.length_b   1.000
_cell.length_c   1.000
_cell.angle_alpha   90.00
_cell.angle_beta   90.00
_cell.angle_gamma   90.00
#
_symmetry.space_group_name_H-M   'P 1'
#
loop_
_entity.id
_entity.type
_entity.pdbx_description
1 polymer ?
#
loop_
_entity_poly.entity_id
_entity_poly.type
_entity_poly.pdbx_seq_one_letter_code
_entity_poly.pdbx_strand_id
1 'polypeptide(L)'
;LYSKMAAKSPEEEHPVKAFGWAAKDSSGVFSPFKFSRRATGEKDVRFKVLYCGICHSDLAMVKNEWGMSQYPIVPGYDLILCLWIYLRILDYNEEEPLRRGGTRLRSPPPPPPRFYSPTPRRVINAPLPSRSGRIGSAERIDDYDWRSGRRDHDRDPGRLASEHDSMVEDPHEIVGVVTEVGCKVERFKVGDNVGVGCLVGSCMSCDSCTTDLENYCPKQILTYAYPYHDGTITYGGYSDTMVADEHFVLSWPENLPLDGGAPLLCAGITTYSPLRHFGLDKPGMHVGVVGLGGLGHVAVKMAKAFGTKVTVISTSIGKKEEAIEKLGADSFLVSRDPEQMQMPHIDKLAHLNVPNVNKAATGTLDGIIDTVSATHPIAPLIGLLKAQGKLILVGAPEKPLELPSFSLIVGRKIVAGSCIGGLKETQEMLDFSAKHNITADVEVVPMDYVNTAMERLAKADVRYRFVIDVAGTLKAA
;
A
#
# COMPACT_ATOMS: atom_id res chain seq x y z
N LEU A 1 13.58 44.54 5.82
CA LEU A 1 14.25 43.77 6.89
C LEU A 1 13.44 42.53 7.23
N TYR A 2 13.33 41.57 6.30
CA TYR A 2 12.91 40.22 6.66
C TYR A 2 14.18 39.47 7.06
N SER A 3 14.46 39.44 8.36
CA SER A 3 15.49 38.54 8.87
C SER A 3 15.03 37.12 8.57
N LYS A 4 15.83 36.36 7.82
CA LYS A 4 15.69 34.90 7.81
C LYS A 4 16.01 34.44 9.23
N MET A 5 14.98 34.25 10.06
CA MET A 5 15.13 33.44 11.26
C MET A 5 15.70 32.11 10.78
N ALA A 6 16.90 31.77 11.26
CA ALA A 6 17.48 30.46 10.95
C ALA A 6 16.48 29.40 11.42
N ALA A 7 16.19 28.42 10.57
CA ALA A 7 15.41 27.26 11.00
C ALA A 7 16.11 26.69 12.24
N LYS A 8 15.34 26.44 13.30
CA LYS A 8 15.88 25.85 14.52
C LYS A 8 16.49 24.49 14.18
N SER A 9 17.52 24.09 14.91
CA SER A 9 18.00 22.71 14.79
C SER A 9 16.89 21.73 15.22
N PRO A 10 16.82 20.51 14.67
CA PRO A 10 15.85 19.50 15.10
C PRO A 10 15.93 19.19 16.61
N GLU A 11 17.09 19.44 17.25
CA GLU A 11 17.27 19.34 18.69
C GLU A 11 16.58 20.45 19.49
N GLU A 12 16.35 21.62 18.91
CA GLU A 12 15.83 22.83 19.57
C GLU A 12 14.44 23.25 19.09
N GLU A 13 13.91 22.55 18.09
CA GLU A 13 12.60 22.77 17.50
C GLU A 13 11.49 22.71 18.56
N HIS A 14 11.55 21.69 19.43
CA HIS A 14 10.59 21.35 20.47
C HIS A 14 11.21 21.24 21.88
N PRO A 15 10.42 21.28 22.97
CA PRO A 15 10.94 21.31 24.34
C PRO A 15 11.48 19.97 24.86
N VAL A 16 10.95 18.81 24.42
CA VAL A 16 11.36 17.50 24.95
C VAL A 16 12.39 16.88 24.02
N LYS A 17 13.60 16.64 24.54
CA LYS A 17 14.67 15.98 23.78
C LYS A 17 14.30 14.52 23.49
N ALA A 18 14.68 14.05 22.31
CA ALA A 18 14.50 12.66 21.86
C ALA A 18 15.75 12.20 21.12
N PHE A 19 15.98 10.88 21.12
CA PHE A 19 17.12 10.27 20.46
C PHE A 19 16.67 9.11 19.59
N GLY A 20 17.29 8.98 18.41
CA GLY A 20 16.98 7.90 17.48
C GLY A 20 18.07 7.69 16.45
N TRP A 21 17.77 6.87 15.46
CA TRP A 21 18.64 6.64 14.31
C TRP A 21 17.97 7.18 13.05
N ALA A 22 18.71 7.96 12.27
CA ALA A 22 18.20 8.63 11.08
C ALA A 22 19.09 8.44 9.86
N ALA A 23 18.47 8.32 8.69
CA ALA A 23 19.11 8.52 7.40
C ALA A 23 19.18 10.04 7.11
N LYS A 24 20.31 10.52 6.60
CA LYS A 24 20.57 11.96 6.38
C LYS A 24 20.65 12.35 4.90
N ASP A 25 20.66 11.35 4.02
CA ASP A 25 20.69 11.45 2.57
C ASP A 25 20.21 10.13 1.95
N SER A 26 20.12 10.09 0.62
CA SER A 26 19.62 8.94 -0.16
C SER A 26 20.56 7.72 -0.22
N SER A 27 21.66 7.70 0.54
CA SER A 27 22.37 6.43 0.80
C SER A 27 21.54 5.48 1.67
N GLY A 28 20.58 6.01 2.42
CA GLY A 28 19.75 5.24 3.35
C GLY A 28 20.49 4.74 4.60
N VAL A 29 21.73 5.21 4.83
CA VAL A 29 22.53 4.77 5.98
C VAL A 29 22.05 5.43 7.25
N PHE A 30 21.55 4.62 8.18
CA PHE A 30 21.14 5.05 9.51
C PHE A 30 22.34 5.35 10.39
N SER A 31 22.26 6.48 11.09
CA SER A 31 23.24 6.91 12.08
C SER A 31 22.54 7.60 13.27
N PRO A 32 23.17 7.64 14.45
CA PRO A 32 22.67 8.39 15.60
C PRO A 32 22.23 9.82 15.26
N PHE A 33 21.08 10.21 15.80
CA PHE A 33 20.44 11.49 15.56
C PHE A 33 19.73 11.97 16.84
N LYS A 34 20.08 13.18 17.27
CA LYS A 34 19.42 13.89 18.36
C LYS A 34 18.40 14.82 17.76
N PHE A 35 17.21 14.86 18.35
CA PHE A 35 16.12 15.73 17.92
C PHE A 35 15.24 16.08 19.12
N SER A 36 14.04 16.60 18.86
CA SER A 36 13.09 16.97 19.89
C SER A 36 11.65 16.71 19.44
N ARG A 37 10.77 16.48 20.41
CA ARG A 37 9.34 16.26 20.22
C ARG A 37 8.53 17.24 21.07
N ARG A 38 7.35 17.61 20.58
CA ARG A 38 6.43 18.51 21.28
C ARG A 38 6.19 18.08 22.73
N ALA A 39 5.89 19.06 23.58
CA ALA A 39 5.33 18.77 24.91
C ALA A 39 3.99 18.03 24.75
N THR A 40 3.60 17.25 25.75
CA THR A 40 2.36 16.47 25.72
C THR A 40 1.17 17.43 25.85
N GLY A 41 0.51 17.72 24.73
CA GLY A 41 -0.69 18.54 24.68
C GLY A 41 -1.88 17.89 25.38
N GLU A 42 -3.00 18.62 25.48
CA GLU A 42 -4.17 18.20 26.26
C GLU A 42 -4.78 16.85 25.79
N LYS A 43 -4.58 16.48 24.52
CA LYS A 43 -5.04 15.21 23.91
C LYS A 43 -3.91 14.26 23.51
N ASP A 44 -2.67 14.61 23.82
CA ASP A 44 -1.53 13.79 23.41
C ASP A 44 -1.30 12.63 24.39
N VAL A 45 -0.83 11.51 23.85
CA VAL A 45 -0.24 10.40 24.61
C VAL A 45 1.25 10.35 24.29
N ARG A 46 2.10 10.44 25.31
CA ARG A 46 3.53 10.15 25.19
C ARG A 46 3.78 8.74 25.69
N PHE A 47 4.62 8.02 24.97
CA PHE A 47 5.07 6.69 25.37
C PHE A 47 6.57 6.51 25.16
N LYS A 48 7.16 5.58 25.91
CA LYS A 48 8.48 5.02 25.64
C LYS A 48 8.31 3.94 24.57
N VAL A 49 9.05 4.03 23.47
CA VAL A 49 9.03 2.99 22.43
C VAL A 49 9.72 1.74 22.99
N LEU A 50 9.07 0.59 22.84
CA LEU A 50 9.62 -0.71 23.20
C LEU A 50 10.12 -1.43 21.95
N TYR A 51 9.27 -1.52 20.93
CA TYR A 51 9.57 -2.19 19.66
C TYR A 51 9.17 -1.31 18.47
N CYS A 52 9.91 -1.44 17.37
CA CYS A 52 9.50 -0.88 16.08
C CYS A 52 9.76 -1.89 14.96
N GLY A 53 8.72 -2.28 14.23
CA GLY A 53 8.87 -3.13 13.04
C GLY A 53 9.57 -2.42 11.87
N ILE A 54 10.17 -3.21 10.97
CA ILE A 54 10.80 -2.75 9.72
C ILE A 54 9.97 -3.22 8.53
N CYS A 55 9.56 -2.27 7.67
CA CYS A 55 8.87 -2.56 6.42
C CYS A 55 9.72 -2.18 5.19
N HIS A 56 9.37 -2.76 4.03
CA HIS A 56 10.08 -2.53 2.75
C HIS A 56 10.10 -1.05 2.33
N SER A 57 9.08 -0.36 2.77
CA SER A 57 8.82 1.05 2.66
C SER A 57 9.81 1.95 3.40
N ASP A 58 10.44 1.46 4.48
CA ASP A 58 11.45 2.22 5.23
C ASP A 58 12.63 2.40 4.30
N LEU A 59 13.03 1.28 3.67
CA LEU A 59 14.07 1.17 2.68
C LEU A 59 13.77 2.03 1.44
N ALA A 60 12.54 1.98 0.91
CA ALA A 60 12.14 2.77 -0.26
C ALA A 60 12.28 4.28 -0.02
N MET A 61 11.83 4.75 1.14
CA MET A 61 11.92 6.16 1.52
C MET A 61 13.35 6.61 1.85
N VAL A 62 14.11 5.85 2.64
CA VAL A 62 15.49 6.29 2.96
C VAL A 62 16.45 6.21 1.79
N LYS A 63 16.08 5.52 0.71
CA LYS A 63 16.77 5.54 -0.59
C LYS A 63 16.19 6.52 -1.60
N ASN A 64 15.07 7.18 -1.27
CA ASN A 64 14.33 8.07 -2.18
C ASN A 64 13.83 7.40 -3.47
N GLU A 65 13.40 6.14 -3.40
CA GLU A 65 12.94 5.37 -4.57
C GLU A 65 11.70 6.02 -5.23
N TRP A 66 10.86 6.72 -4.46
CA TRP A 66 9.71 7.51 -4.96
C TRP A 66 10.02 9.00 -5.20
N GLY A 67 11.27 9.45 -5.06
CA GLY A 67 11.71 10.82 -5.41
C GLY A 67 11.27 11.96 -4.47
N MET A 68 10.57 11.66 -3.37
CA MET A 68 9.83 12.61 -2.51
C MET A 68 10.37 12.80 -1.08
N SER A 69 11.54 12.24 -0.76
CA SER A 69 12.03 12.08 0.61
C SER A 69 12.59 13.36 1.24
N GLN A 70 12.20 13.65 2.48
CA GLN A 70 12.68 14.80 3.25
C GLN A 70 13.65 14.36 4.35
N TYR A 71 14.93 14.72 4.22
CA TYR A 71 15.98 14.37 5.18
C TYR A 71 16.18 15.45 6.26
N PRO A 72 16.52 15.08 7.52
CA PRO A 72 16.78 13.72 8.01
C PRO A 72 15.50 12.90 8.27
N ILE A 73 15.57 11.58 8.06
CA ILE A 73 14.45 10.63 8.21
C ILE A 73 14.68 9.70 9.40
N VAL A 74 13.72 9.67 10.35
CA VAL A 74 13.56 8.61 11.38
C VAL A 74 12.32 7.77 11.00
N PRO A 75 12.43 6.50 10.58
CA PRO A 75 11.35 5.80 9.84
C PRO A 75 10.02 5.37 10.57
N GLY A 76 9.01 4.85 9.81
CA GLY A 76 7.51 4.92 9.98
C GLY A 76 6.53 5.89 9.14
N TYR A 77 6.12 5.72 7.84
CA TYR A 77 5.37 6.67 6.91
C TYR A 77 4.57 6.00 5.73
N ASP A 78 3.68 6.75 5.04
CA ASP A 78 3.17 6.58 3.63
C ASP A 78 3.21 7.95 2.89
N LEU A 79 2.89 8.05 1.59
CA LEU A 79 2.22 9.26 1.07
C LEU A 79 1.16 9.05 -0.04
N ILE A 80 0.08 9.84 0.07
CA ILE A 80 -0.78 10.29 -1.05
C ILE A 80 -0.73 11.83 -1.10
N LEU A 81 -0.25 12.44 -2.20
CA LEU A 81 -0.11 13.91 -2.31
C LEU A 81 -0.81 14.54 -3.54
N CYS A 82 -1.98 14.05 -3.95
CA CYS A 82 -2.67 14.55 -5.16
C CYS A 82 -3.21 15.99 -5.10
N LEU A 83 -3.12 16.73 -3.98
CA LEU A 83 -3.77 18.04 -3.84
C LEU A 83 -2.84 19.27 -3.77
N TRP A 84 -1.58 19.12 -3.33
CA TRP A 84 -0.70 20.29 -3.11
C TRP A 84 -0.07 20.81 -4.40
N ILE A 85 0.26 19.91 -5.33
CA ILE A 85 0.84 20.27 -6.64
C ILE A 85 -0.20 20.97 -7.53
N TYR A 86 -1.48 20.53 -7.49
CA TYR A 86 -2.53 21.09 -8.33
C TYR A 86 -2.79 22.59 -8.07
N LEU A 87 -2.71 23.03 -6.81
CA LEU A 87 -2.86 24.45 -6.46
C LEU A 87 -1.65 25.29 -6.90
N ARG A 88 -0.43 24.73 -6.86
CA ARG A 88 0.77 25.44 -7.33
C ARG A 88 0.87 25.57 -8.85
N ILE A 89 0.28 24.65 -9.61
CA ILE A 89 0.21 24.72 -11.07
C ILE A 89 -0.79 25.80 -11.55
N LEU A 90 -1.82 26.09 -10.76
CA LEU A 90 -2.78 27.16 -11.06
C LEU A 90 -2.21 28.56 -10.75
N ASP A 91 -1.49 28.74 -9.63
CA ASP A 91 -0.82 30.01 -9.30
C ASP A 91 0.31 30.38 -10.27
N TYR A 92 0.90 29.43 -11.01
CA TYR A 92 2.01 29.70 -11.94
C TYR A 92 1.57 30.24 -13.32
N ASN A 93 0.27 30.51 -13.54
CA ASN A 93 -0.26 30.95 -14.84
C ASN A 93 -0.85 32.39 -14.86
N GLU A 94 -0.82 33.16 -13.76
CA GLU A 94 -1.40 34.52 -13.72
C GLU A 94 -0.41 35.70 -13.80
N GLU A 95 0.92 35.49 -13.87
CA GLU A 95 1.89 36.60 -13.99
C GLU A 95 2.82 36.52 -15.22
N GLU A 96 2.36 37.08 -16.35
CA GLU A 96 3.23 37.61 -17.43
C GLU A 96 2.61 38.90 -18.00
N PRO A 97 3.37 40.01 -18.17
CA PRO A 97 2.80 41.35 -18.33
C PRO A 97 2.48 41.75 -19.79
N LEU A 98 1.20 42.00 -20.09
CA LEU A 98 0.72 42.47 -21.40
C LEU A 98 1.31 43.83 -21.83
N ARG A 99 2.23 43.84 -22.79
CA ARG A 99 2.60 45.04 -23.58
C ARG A 99 2.07 44.98 -25.02
N ARG A 100 0.95 45.68 -25.23
CA ARG A 100 0.47 46.37 -26.46
C ARG A 100 0.67 45.70 -27.83
N GLY A 101 -0.47 45.43 -28.50
CA GLY A 101 -0.67 45.84 -29.90
C GLY A 101 -1.39 44.84 -30.81
N GLY A 102 -2.54 45.24 -31.39
CA GLY A 102 -3.14 44.56 -32.54
C GLY A 102 -4.63 44.22 -32.39
N THR A 103 -5.50 45.07 -32.92
CA THR A 103 -6.95 44.83 -33.00
C THR A 103 -7.32 43.79 -34.07
N ARG A 104 -8.08 42.75 -33.71
CA ARG A 104 -9.02 42.03 -34.60
C ARG A 104 -10.20 41.48 -33.79
N LEU A 105 -11.42 41.80 -34.23
CA LEU A 105 -12.68 41.32 -33.67
C LEU A 105 -12.80 39.79 -33.83
N ARG A 106 -13.25 39.09 -32.78
CA ARG A 106 -13.73 37.70 -32.85
C ARG A 106 -15.24 37.66 -32.73
N SER A 107 -15.90 36.92 -33.62
CA SER A 107 -17.34 36.64 -33.58
C SER A 107 -17.70 35.68 -32.42
N PRO A 108 -18.93 35.73 -31.88
CA PRO A 108 -19.36 34.81 -30.82
C PRO A 108 -19.56 33.37 -31.35
N PRO A 109 -19.38 32.34 -30.50
CA PRO A 109 -19.62 30.95 -30.86
C PRO A 109 -21.12 30.60 -30.94
N PRO A 110 -21.51 29.57 -31.72
CA PRO A 110 -22.90 29.12 -31.82
C PRO A 110 -23.34 28.32 -30.57
N PRO A 111 -24.65 28.28 -30.25
CA PRO A 111 -25.17 27.54 -29.10
C PRO A 111 -25.22 26.02 -29.33
N PRO A 112 -25.19 25.21 -28.24
CA PRO A 112 -25.18 23.74 -28.32
C PRO A 112 -26.54 23.14 -28.75
N PRO A 113 -26.54 21.93 -29.36
CA PRO A 113 -27.75 21.27 -29.84
C PRO A 113 -28.61 20.71 -28.70
N ARG A 114 -29.94 20.70 -28.90
CA ARG A 114 -30.92 20.15 -27.94
C ARG A 114 -31.01 18.63 -28.05
N PHE A 115 -30.99 17.94 -26.90
CA PHE A 115 -31.33 16.53 -26.80
C PHE A 115 -32.85 16.32 -27.04
N TYR A 116 -33.19 15.32 -27.86
CA TYR A 116 -34.55 14.80 -28.00
C TYR A 116 -34.64 13.42 -27.32
N SER A 117 -35.60 13.25 -26.41
CA SER A 117 -35.95 11.95 -25.83
C SER A 117 -37.14 11.33 -26.56
N PRO A 118 -37.09 10.04 -26.94
CA PRO A 118 -38.27 9.29 -27.35
C PRO A 118 -38.76 8.32 -26.27
N THR A 119 -40.02 8.51 -25.85
CA THR A 119 -40.78 7.56 -25.02
C THR A 119 -41.06 6.23 -25.75
N PRO A 120 -41.26 5.11 -25.02
CA PRO A 120 -41.40 3.77 -25.64
C PRO A 120 -42.77 3.54 -26.28
N ARG A 121 -42.81 2.74 -27.37
CA ARG A 121 -44.04 2.11 -27.90
C ARG A 121 -43.86 0.59 -28.03
N ARG A 122 -44.96 -0.14 -27.83
CA ARG A 122 -45.03 -1.61 -27.82
C ARG A 122 -45.07 -2.22 -29.23
N VAL A 123 -44.31 -3.32 -29.38
CA VAL A 123 -44.60 -4.60 -30.06
C VAL A 123 -45.69 -4.63 -31.15
N ILE A 124 -45.30 -5.04 -32.36
CA ILE A 124 -46.10 -5.89 -33.27
C ILE A 124 -45.15 -6.91 -33.96
N ASN A 125 -45.59 -8.15 -34.14
CA ASN A 125 -44.85 -9.25 -34.79
C ASN A 125 -45.18 -9.40 -36.30
N ALA A 126 -44.42 -10.26 -36.99
CA ALA A 126 -44.64 -10.86 -38.34
C ALA A 126 -43.77 -10.26 -39.50
N PRO A 127 -43.58 -10.96 -40.64
CA PRO A 127 -42.39 -11.81 -40.81
C PRO A 127 -41.53 -11.52 -42.08
N LEU A 128 -40.36 -12.19 -42.14
CA LEU A 128 -39.36 -12.12 -43.22
C LEU A 128 -39.85 -12.61 -44.60
N PRO A 129 -39.33 -12.03 -45.69
CA PRO A 129 -39.14 -12.72 -46.97
C PRO A 129 -37.64 -12.99 -47.28
N SER A 130 -37.38 -14.08 -48.00
CA SER A 130 -36.06 -14.59 -48.35
C SER A 130 -35.58 -14.18 -49.76
N ARG A 131 -34.25 -14.11 -49.96
CA ARG A 131 -33.43 -14.39 -51.19
C ARG A 131 -32.02 -13.80 -51.01
N SER A 132 -30.94 -14.59 -50.90
CA SER A 132 -30.18 -15.30 -51.95
C SER A 132 -29.31 -14.39 -52.86
N GLY A 133 -27.98 -14.42 -52.72
CA GLY A 133 -27.05 -13.69 -53.61
C GLY A 133 -25.57 -13.80 -53.24
N ARG A 134 -24.81 -14.55 -54.04
CA ARG A 134 -23.39 -14.98 -53.91
C ARG A 134 -22.30 -13.90 -53.72
N ILE A 135 -21.26 -14.29 -52.96
CA ILE A 135 -19.80 -14.28 -53.25
C ILE A 135 -19.18 -13.01 -53.87
N GLY A 136 -18.22 -12.41 -53.15
CA GLY A 136 -17.17 -11.51 -53.64
C GLY A 136 -15.90 -11.69 -52.80
N SER A 137 -14.72 -11.60 -53.41
CA SER A 137 -13.45 -12.08 -52.84
C SER A 137 -12.62 -11.04 -52.07
N ALA A 138 -11.76 -11.58 -51.22
CA ALA A 138 -10.56 -11.01 -50.57
C ALA A 138 -10.00 -9.67 -51.10
N GLU A 139 -9.56 -8.85 -50.15
CA GLU A 139 -8.31 -8.10 -50.30
C GLU A 139 -7.50 -8.15 -48.99
N ARG A 140 -6.18 -8.15 -49.14
CA ARG A 140 -5.17 -8.32 -48.08
C ARG A 140 -4.17 -7.18 -48.29
N ILE A 141 -3.86 -6.42 -47.25
CA ILE A 141 -2.73 -5.48 -47.26
C ILE A 141 -1.93 -5.75 -45.99
N ASP A 142 -0.66 -6.05 -46.20
CA ASP A 142 0.27 -6.58 -45.21
C ASP A 142 1.09 -5.45 -44.53
N ASP A 143 1.72 -5.83 -43.42
CA ASP A 143 3.01 -5.38 -42.88
C ASP A 143 3.41 -3.90 -42.78
N TYR A 144 3.93 -3.54 -41.60
CA TYR A 144 5.09 -2.66 -41.51
C TYR A 144 6.17 -3.24 -40.59
N ASP A 145 7.39 -3.28 -41.12
CA ASP A 145 8.50 -4.12 -40.68
C ASP A 145 9.44 -3.43 -39.67
N TRP A 146 10.22 -4.24 -38.95
CA TRP A 146 11.12 -3.91 -37.85
C TRP A 146 12.58 -4.13 -38.27
N ARG A 147 13.30 -3.04 -38.56
CA ARG A 147 14.74 -2.75 -38.25
C ARG A 147 15.46 -1.88 -39.29
N SER A 148 15.88 -0.69 -38.87
CA SER A 148 17.24 -0.12 -39.07
C SER A 148 17.32 1.25 -38.34
N GLY A 149 18.46 1.75 -37.85
CA GLY A 149 19.78 1.12 -37.76
C GLY A 149 20.96 2.09 -37.90
N ARG A 150 21.15 3.06 -36.97
CA ARG A 150 22.48 3.66 -36.72
C ARG A 150 22.59 4.46 -35.42
N ARG A 151 23.84 4.65 -34.98
CA ARG A 151 24.28 5.37 -33.77
C ARG A 151 24.53 6.84 -34.10
N ASP A 152 24.24 7.73 -33.17
CA ASP A 152 24.96 8.98 -32.96
C ASP A 152 25.26 9.14 -31.47
N HIS A 153 26.46 9.63 -31.15
CA HIS A 153 26.90 10.00 -29.81
C HIS A 153 26.73 11.53 -29.62
N ASP A 154 26.89 11.97 -28.37
CA ASP A 154 26.91 13.37 -27.89
C ASP A 154 25.58 14.15 -27.92
N ARG A 155 24.96 14.23 -26.72
CA ARG A 155 24.41 15.47 -26.15
C ARG A 155 24.18 15.38 -24.63
N ASP A 156 24.99 16.14 -23.91
CA ASP A 156 24.75 16.89 -22.66
C ASP A 156 23.66 16.41 -21.66
N PRO A 157 24.02 16.02 -20.41
CA PRO A 157 23.07 15.57 -19.39
C PRO A 157 22.41 16.75 -18.65
N GLY A 158 21.43 17.41 -19.28
CA GLY A 158 20.73 18.56 -18.72
C GLY A 158 19.20 18.48 -18.81
N ARG A 159 18.54 18.26 -17.66
CA ARG A 159 17.08 18.42 -17.40
C ARG A 159 16.10 17.78 -18.40
N LEU A 160 15.40 16.74 -17.92
CA LEU A 160 13.93 16.71 -17.74
C LEU A 160 13.56 15.29 -17.27
N ALA A 161 13.61 15.05 -15.96
CA ALA A 161 12.99 13.87 -15.38
C ALA A 161 11.47 14.10 -15.40
N SER A 162 10.76 13.27 -16.16
CA SER A 162 9.30 13.29 -16.27
C SER A 162 8.66 12.90 -14.94
N GLU A 163 7.73 13.74 -14.47
CA GLU A 163 6.89 13.48 -13.30
C GLU A 163 6.04 12.21 -13.52
N HIS A 164 6.21 11.21 -12.66
CA HIS A 164 5.31 10.05 -12.59
C HIS A 164 5.13 9.61 -11.13
N ASP A 165 3.88 9.66 -10.67
CA ASP A 165 3.46 9.15 -9.36
C ASP A 165 3.76 7.66 -9.21
N SER A 166 4.27 7.29 -8.04
CA SER A 166 4.22 5.93 -7.50
C SER A 166 3.70 6.00 -6.07
N MET A 167 2.87 5.03 -5.67
CA MET A 167 1.98 5.12 -4.50
C MET A 167 2.08 3.89 -3.61
N VAL A 168 2.33 4.13 -2.31
CA VAL A 168 2.02 3.30 -1.13
C VAL A 168 2.70 1.92 -1.00
N GLU A 169 3.81 1.89 -0.27
CA GLU A 169 3.95 0.90 0.81
C GLU A 169 4.38 1.63 2.08
N ASP A 170 4.10 1.09 3.28
CA ASP A 170 4.38 1.80 4.54
C ASP A 170 5.11 0.98 5.63
N PRO A 171 5.96 1.60 6.46
CA PRO A 171 6.31 1.14 7.80
C PRO A 171 5.74 2.09 8.85
N HIS A 172 5.54 1.71 10.10
CA HIS A 172 5.22 2.61 11.22
C HIS A 172 4.81 1.74 12.40
N GLU A 173 5.55 0.66 12.59
CA GLU A 173 5.10 -0.49 13.35
C GLU A 173 5.50 -0.28 14.83
N ILE A 174 5.06 0.83 15.42
CA ILE A 174 5.55 1.38 16.70
C ILE A 174 4.71 0.86 17.86
N VAL A 175 5.35 0.19 18.82
CA VAL A 175 4.72 -0.31 20.05
C VAL A 175 5.48 0.16 21.27
N GLY A 176 4.78 0.56 22.33
CA GLY A 176 5.42 1.01 23.54
C GLY A 176 4.51 1.10 24.76
N VAL A 177 5.03 1.73 25.82
CA VAL A 177 4.34 1.90 27.12
C VAL A 177 4.14 3.37 27.45
N VAL A 178 2.92 3.76 27.77
CA VAL A 178 2.52 5.15 28.07
C VAL A 178 3.29 5.68 29.28
N THR A 179 3.92 6.85 29.11
CA THR A 179 4.69 7.55 30.14
C THR A 179 4.04 8.86 30.59
N GLU A 180 3.21 9.48 29.76
CA GLU A 180 2.50 10.72 30.04
C GLU A 180 1.22 10.79 29.20
N VAL A 181 0.15 11.38 29.73
CA VAL A 181 -1.10 11.62 29.01
C VAL A 181 -1.56 13.06 29.21
N GLY A 182 -2.16 13.65 28.17
CA GLY A 182 -2.78 14.96 28.21
C GLY A 182 -3.98 15.00 29.16
N CYS A 183 -4.29 16.20 29.68
CA CYS A 183 -5.33 16.40 30.69
C CYS A 183 -6.78 16.14 30.21
N LYS A 184 -7.01 15.88 28.92
CA LYS A 184 -8.29 15.53 28.32
C LYS A 184 -8.33 14.10 27.75
N VAL A 185 -7.22 13.35 27.84
CA VAL A 185 -7.15 11.95 27.43
C VAL A 185 -7.85 11.09 28.48
N GLU A 186 -8.91 10.40 28.06
CA GLU A 186 -9.65 9.46 28.92
C GLU A 186 -9.42 7.99 28.54
N ARG A 187 -8.94 7.72 27.32
CA ARG A 187 -8.79 6.36 26.76
C ARG A 187 -7.56 5.61 27.28
N PHE A 188 -6.55 6.32 27.78
CA PHE A 188 -5.23 5.77 28.13
C PHE A 188 -4.75 6.29 29.48
N LYS A 189 -3.95 5.49 30.19
CA LYS A 189 -3.25 5.87 31.43
C LYS A 189 -1.78 5.46 31.35
N VAL A 190 -0.95 6.09 32.19
CA VAL A 190 0.47 5.74 32.35
C VAL A 190 0.60 4.26 32.73
N GLY A 191 1.48 3.55 32.03
CA GLY A 191 1.67 2.10 32.17
C GLY A 191 0.89 1.24 31.17
N ASP A 192 -0.05 1.79 30.39
CA ASP A 192 -0.72 1.06 29.32
C ASP A 192 0.25 0.73 28.17
N ASN A 193 0.10 -0.46 27.58
CA ASN A 193 0.73 -0.76 26.31
C ASN A 193 -0.10 -0.16 25.17
N VAL A 194 0.56 0.49 24.21
CA VAL A 194 -0.08 1.18 23.09
C VAL A 194 0.69 0.99 21.78
N GLY A 195 -0.03 1.09 20.68
CA GLY A 195 0.54 1.14 19.32
C GLY A 195 0.23 2.46 18.62
N VAL A 196 1.09 2.87 17.69
CA VAL A 196 0.82 3.92 16.69
C VAL A 196 1.13 3.35 15.32
N GLY A 197 0.21 3.55 14.37
CA GLY A 197 0.35 3.13 12.99
C GLY A 197 0.76 4.27 12.04
N CYS A 198 0.21 4.23 10.83
CA CYS A 198 0.57 5.06 9.66
C CYS A 198 0.39 6.55 9.85
N LEU A 199 -0.62 6.89 10.64
CA LEU A 199 -1.17 8.21 10.74
C LEU A 199 -0.95 8.74 12.15
N VAL A 200 -0.57 10.01 12.26
CA VAL A 200 -0.56 10.80 13.50
C VAL A 200 -1.48 12.01 13.43
N GLY A 201 -2.22 12.17 12.33
CA GLY A 201 -3.19 13.24 12.14
C GLY A 201 -4.06 13.06 10.90
N SER A 202 -5.18 13.77 10.86
CA SER A 202 -6.05 13.91 9.68
C SER A 202 -6.84 15.23 9.80
N CYS A 203 -7.76 15.52 8.88
CA CYS A 203 -8.64 16.69 9.05
C CYS A 203 -9.77 16.48 10.07
N MET A 204 -10.05 15.23 10.49
CA MET A 204 -11.12 14.87 11.44
C MET A 204 -12.54 15.34 11.05
N SER A 205 -12.78 15.73 9.79
CA SER A 205 -14.02 16.43 9.40
C SER A 205 -14.51 16.20 7.97
N CYS A 206 -13.77 15.47 7.11
CA CYS A 206 -14.25 15.10 5.77
C CYS A 206 -14.98 13.75 5.80
N ASP A 207 -15.72 13.42 4.74
CA ASP A 207 -16.49 12.18 4.59
C ASP A 207 -15.69 10.94 5.01
N SER A 208 -14.44 10.77 4.53
CA SER A 208 -13.58 9.66 4.94
C SER A 208 -13.36 9.61 6.47
N CYS A 209 -13.02 10.74 7.10
CA CYS A 209 -12.79 10.81 8.55
C CYS A 209 -14.08 10.55 9.35
N THR A 210 -15.23 11.01 8.87
CA THR A 210 -16.53 10.78 9.55
C THR A 210 -17.07 9.37 9.36
N THR A 211 -16.45 8.56 8.49
CA THR A 211 -16.75 7.14 8.28
C THR A 211 -15.64 6.20 8.74
N ASP A 212 -14.80 6.63 9.69
CA ASP A 212 -13.69 5.84 10.25
C ASP A 212 -12.64 5.39 9.20
N LEU A 213 -12.36 6.26 8.20
CA LEU A 213 -11.43 6.05 7.09
C LEU A 213 -10.44 7.22 6.97
N GLU A 214 -9.68 7.48 8.03
CA GLU A 214 -8.68 8.56 8.09
C GLU A 214 -7.54 8.36 7.07
N ASN A 215 -7.26 7.11 6.70
CA ASN A 215 -6.33 6.68 5.66
C ASN A 215 -6.70 7.15 4.24
N TYR A 216 -7.98 7.48 4.03
CA TYR A 216 -8.44 8.10 2.78
C TYR A 216 -8.77 9.58 2.98
N CYS A 217 -8.19 10.23 4.00
CA CYS A 217 -8.27 11.67 4.19
C CYS A 217 -7.29 12.42 3.27
N PRO A 218 -7.73 13.40 2.45
CA PRO A 218 -6.85 14.24 1.64
C PRO A 218 -5.88 15.14 2.44
N LYS A 219 -5.96 15.12 3.77
CA LYS A 219 -5.10 15.85 4.72
C LYS A 219 -4.61 14.94 5.85
N GLN A 220 -4.41 13.65 5.57
CA GLN A 220 -3.74 12.74 6.49
C GLN A 220 -2.30 13.21 6.78
N ILE A 221 -1.83 12.96 7.99
CA ILE A 221 -0.49 13.33 8.48
C ILE A 221 0.19 12.06 8.94
N LEU A 222 1.42 11.87 8.48
CA LEU A 222 2.07 10.58 8.42
C LEU A 222 3.21 10.50 9.44
N THR A 223 3.52 9.29 9.90
CA THR A 223 4.29 9.08 11.13
C THR A 223 5.78 9.51 11.06
N TYR A 224 6.39 9.71 9.87
CA TYR A 224 7.62 10.52 9.67
C TYR A 224 7.63 11.32 8.36
N ALA A 225 8.67 12.15 8.14
CA ALA A 225 8.93 12.95 6.93
C ALA A 225 7.75 13.79 6.42
N TYR A 226 6.79 14.07 7.28
CA TYR A 226 5.60 14.82 6.93
C TYR A 226 5.44 16.03 7.86
N PRO A 227 5.01 17.20 7.35
CA PRO A 227 4.70 18.33 8.22
C PRO A 227 3.53 18.01 9.16
N TYR A 228 3.75 18.14 10.47
CA TYR A 228 2.69 18.09 11.47
C TYR A 228 1.89 19.41 11.50
N HIS A 229 0.83 19.48 12.31
CA HIS A 229 -0.02 20.67 12.43
C HIS A 229 0.73 21.95 12.89
N ASP A 230 1.88 21.81 13.55
CA ASP A 230 2.75 22.92 13.97
C ASP A 230 3.80 23.32 12.91
N GLY A 231 3.81 22.64 11.75
CA GLY A 231 4.74 22.87 10.65
C GLY A 231 6.09 22.16 10.79
N THR A 232 6.32 21.45 11.91
CA THR A 232 7.56 20.68 12.15
C THR A 232 7.48 19.30 11.50
N ILE A 233 8.62 18.65 11.24
CA ILE A 233 8.66 17.35 10.57
C ILE A 233 8.39 16.22 11.57
N THR A 234 7.51 15.28 11.21
CA THR A 234 7.28 14.06 11.97
C THR A 234 8.51 13.15 11.94
N TYR A 235 8.79 12.51 13.08
CA TYR A 235 9.86 11.53 13.25
C TYR A 235 9.25 10.25 13.85
N GLY A 236 9.50 9.09 13.26
CA GLY A 236 8.82 7.85 13.62
C GLY A 236 9.52 7.02 14.70
N GLY A 237 9.34 5.70 14.62
CA GLY A 237 9.55 4.75 15.72
C GLY A 237 10.98 4.31 16.00
N TYR A 238 11.96 4.68 15.17
CA TYR A 238 13.38 4.33 15.39
C TYR A 238 14.02 5.29 16.43
N SER A 239 13.30 5.57 17.51
CA SER A 239 13.62 6.54 18.56
C SER A 239 13.10 6.12 19.94
N ASP A 240 13.67 6.69 20.99
CA ASP A 240 13.44 6.32 22.40
C ASP A 240 12.02 6.63 22.93
N THR A 241 11.41 7.70 22.42
CA THR A 241 10.07 8.14 22.81
C THR A 241 9.25 8.55 21.59
N MET A 242 7.93 8.45 21.70
CA MET A 242 6.95 8.90 20.71
C MET A 242 5.85 9.72 21.38
N VAL A 243 5.22 10.63 20.64
CA VAL A 243 4.04 11.40 21.08
C VAL A 243 3.06 11.57 19.92
N ALA A 244 1.80 11.21 20.14
CA ALA A 244 0.72 11.24 19.15
C ALA A 244 -0.59 11.72 19.81
N ASP A 245 -1.51 12.30 19.04
CA ASP A 245 -2.87 12.59 19.52
C ASP A 245 -3.60 11.28 19.80
N GLU A 246 -4.38 11.21 20.88
CA GLU A 246 -5.02 9.97 21.35
C GLU A 246 -5.85 9.26 20.27
N HIS A 247 -6.44 9.99 19.30
CA HIS A 247 -7.20 9.40 18.19
C HIS A 247 -6.37 8.42 17.36
N PHE A 248 -5.08 8.72 17.20
CA PHE A 248 -4.12 7.97 16.40
C PHE A 248 -3.33 6.92 17.21
N VAL A 249 -3.70 6.76 18.49
CA VAL A 249 -3.12 5.77 19.40
C VAL A 249 -4.10 4.61 19.57
N LEU A 250 -3.55 3.40 19.47
CA LEU A 250 -4.27 2.13 19.52
C LEU A 250 -4.03 1.46 20.88
N SER A 251 -5.08 0.89 21.44
CA SER A 251 -5.01 0.14 22.70
C SER A 251 -4.43 -1.23 22.42
N TRP A 252 -3.41 -1.65 23.18
CA TRP A 252 -2.78 -2.94 22.95
C TRP A 252 -3.48 -4.06 23.72
N PRO A 253 -3.95 -5.15 23.07
CA PRO A 253 -4.53 -6.28 23.77
C PRO A 253 -3.51 -6.99 24.67
N GLU A 254 -3.87 -7.28 25.93
CA GLU A 254 -2.96 -7.84 26.94
C GLU A 254 -2.30 -9.16 26.52
N ASN A 255 -2.99 -9.97 25.71
CA ASN A 255 -2.52 -11.29 25.27
C ASN A 255 -1.86 -11.28 23.87
N LEU A 256 -1.61 -10.10 23.28
CA LEU A 256 -0.89 -9.95 22.01
C LEU A 256 0.59 -9.61 22.29
N PRO A 257 1.56 -10.46 21.90
CA PRO A 257 2.99 -10.14 22.05
C PRO A 257 3.37 -8.82 21.38
N LEU A 258 4.09 -7.95 22.09
CA LEU A 258 4.43 -6.60 21.61
C LEU A 258 5.35 -6.63 20.37
N ASP A 259 6.27 -7.58 20.34
CA ASP A 259 7.24 -7.81 19.26
C ASP A 259 6.56 -8.43 18.02
N GLY A 260 5.92 -9.60 18.18
CA GLY A 260 5.22 -10.29 17.09
C GLY A 260 3.97 -9.54 16.59
N GLY A 261 3.38 -8.70 17.44
CA GLY A 261 2.23 -7.88 17.09
C GLY A 261 2.60 -6.54 16.46
N ALA A 262 3.81 -5.99 16.67
CA ALA A 262 4.21 -4.70 16.09
C ALA A 262 3.97 -4.62 14.57
N PRO A 263 4.30 -5.64 13.74
CA PRO A 263 4.04 -5.58 12.31
C PRO A 263 2.57 -5.64 11.90
N LEU A 264 1.64 -5.87 12.83
CA LEU A 264 0.21 -5.82 12.54
C LEU A 264 -0.27 -4.38 12.30
N LEU A 265 0.42 -3.38 12.87
CA LEU A 265 0.12 -1.95 12.73
C LEU A 265 0.26 -1.43 11.30
N CYS A 266 1.00 -2.13 10.43
CA CYS A 266 0.94 -1.96 8.98
C CYS A 266 0.50 -3.25 8.27
N ALA A 267 1.36 -4.27 8.25
CA ALA A 267 1.16 -5.49 7.46
C ALA A 267 -0.13 -6.24 7.80
N GLY A 268 -0.54 -6.18 9.07
CA GLY A 268 -1.82 -6.69 9.56
C GLY A 268 -2.99 -5.92 8.98
N ILE A 269 -3.10 -4.62 9.24
CA ILE A 269 -4.23 -3.83 8.77
C ILE A 269 -4.32 -3.77 7.24
N THR A 270 -3.21 -3.56 6.53
CA THR A 270 -3.14 -3.52 5.05
C THR A 270 -3.65 -4.81 4.39
N THR A 271 -3.61 -5.95 5.09
CA THR A 271 -4.14 -7.23 4.58
C THR A 271 -5.51 -7.58 5.16
N TYR A 272 -5.82 -7.18 6.39
CA TYR A 272 -7.12 -7.36 7.04
C TYR A 272 -8.21 -6.48 6.41
N SER A 273 -7.92 -5.19 6.19
CA SER A 273 -8.88 -4.23 5.63
C SER A 273 -9.47 -4.68 4.29
N PRO A 274 -8.68 -5.04 3.25
CA PRO A 274 -9.26 -5.53 2.00
C PRO A 274 -9.96 -6.88 2.14
N LEU A 275 -9.52 -7.78 3.04
CA LEU A 275 -10.25 -9.03 3.30
C LEU A 275 -11.67 -8.75 3.81
N ARG A 276 -11.83 -7.75 4.69
CA ARG A 276 -13.10 -7.32 5.26
C ARG A 276 -13.93 -6.49 4.28
N HIS A 277 -13.38 -5.38 3.78
CA HIS A 277 -14.06 -4.45 2.87
C HIS A 277 -14.60 -5.14 1.62
N PHE A 278 -13.80 -6.00 0.98
CA PHE A 278 -14.24 -6.74 -0.20
C PHE A 278 -15.03 -8.02 0.14
N GLY A 279 -15.31 -8.31 1.41
CA GLY A 279 -16.09 -9.46 1.86
C GLY A 279 -15.48 -10.79 1.42
N LEU A 280 -14.16 -10.91 1.56
CA LEU A 280 -13.35 -12.12 1.37
C LEU A 280 -13.10 -12.85 2.71
N ASP A 281 -13.70 -12.35 3.80
CA ASP A 281 -13.58 -12.80 5.19
C ASP A 281 -14.59 -13.90 5.59
N LYS A 282 -15.30 -14.48 4.62
CA LYS A 282 -16.39 -15.44 4.91
C LYS A 282 -15.88 -16.88 4.89
N PRO A 283 -16.24 -17.71 5.89
CA PRO A 283 -15.87 -19.12 5.91
C PRO A 283 -16.22 -19.85 4.61
N GLY A 284 -15.29 -20.68 4.12
CA GLY A 284 -15.47 -21.46 2.89
C GLY A 284 -15.21 -20.72 1.58
N MET A 285 -14.94 -19.40 1.59
CA MET A 285 -14.39 -18.71 0.41
C MET A 285 -12.98 -19.21 0.09
N HIS A 286 -12.58 -19.12 -1.17
CA HIS A 286 -11.25 -19.50 -1.65
C HIS A 286 -10.45 -18.26 -2.04
N VAL A 287 -9.48 -17.88 -1.21
CA VAL A 287 -8.64 -16.68 -1.35
C VAL A 287 -7.26 -17.07 -1.89
N GLY A 288 -6.75 -16.32 -2.86
CA GLY A 288 -5.34 -16.35 -3.26
C GLY A 288 -4.51 -15.31 -2.52
N VAL A 289 -3.26 -15.62 -2.21
CA VAL A 289 -2.26 -14.64 -1.73
C VAL A 289 -1.06 -14.69 -2.67
N VAL A 290 -0.77 -13.59 -3.37
CA VAL A 290 0.33 -13.50 -4.33
C VAL A 290 1.53 -12.81 -3.68
N GLY A 291 2.66 -13.50 -3.70
CA GLY A 291 3.83 -13.10 -2.92
C GLY A 291 3.75 -13.63 -1.49
N LEU A 292 4.87 -14.17 -1.00
CA LEU A 292 5.00 -14.64 0.39
C LEU A 292 6.20 -13.96 1.05
N GLY A 293 5.94 -12.75 1.53
CA GLY A 293 6.86 -11.91 2.29
C GLY A 293 6.13 -11.27 3.47
N GLY A 294 6.52 -10.04 3.82
CA GLY A 294 5.99 -9.31 4.98
C GLY A 294 4.45 -9.19 5.01
N LEU A 295 3.82 -8.65 3.96
CA LEU A 295 2.36 -8.63 3.85
C LEU A 295 1.80 -10.05 3.65
N GLY A 296 2.33 -10.79 2.66
CA GLY A 296 1.79 -12.10 2.26
C GLY A 296 1.65 -13.12 3.38
N HIS A 297 2.62 -13.23 4.30
CA HIS A 297 2.52 -14.20 5.41
C HIS A 297 1.41 -13.82 6.41
N VAL A 298 1.20 -12.52 6.68
CA VAL A 298 0.09 -12.06 7.52
C VAL A 298 -1.24 -12.24 6.81
N ALA A 299 -1.32 -11.95 5.50
CA ALA A 299 -2.52 -12.19 4.69
C ALA A 299 -2.97 -13.66 4.74
N VAL A 300 -2.03 -14.62 4.70
CA VAL A 300 -2.33 -16.05 4.88
C VAL A 300 -2.92 -16.30 6.27
N LYS A 301 -2.26 -15.84 7.35
CA LYS A 301 -2.74 -16.04 8.73
C LYS A 301 -4.13 -15.45 8.96
N MET A 302 -4.37 -14.22 8.51
CA MET A 302 -5.67 -13.53 8.57
C MET A 302 -6.76 -14.31 7.82
N ALA A 303 -6.51 -14.65 6.55
CA ALA A 303 -7.45 -15.38 5.72
C ALA A 303 -7.76 -16.79 6.28
N LYS A 304 -6.77 -17.48 6.85
CA LYS A 304 -7.00 -18.76 7.56
C LYS A 304 -7.84 -18.59 8.83
N ALA A 305 -7.63 -17.53 9.62
CA ALA A 305 -8.41 -17.24 10.82
C ALA A 305 -9.89 -16.90 10.51
N PHE A 306 -10.18 -16.30 9.36
CA PHE A 306 -11.55 -16.14 8.83
C PHE A 306 -12.21 -17.45 8.36
N GLY A 307 -11.52 -18.59 8.41
CA GLY A 307 -12.05 -19.88 7.95
C GLY A 307 -12.12 -20.01 6.43
N THR A 308 -11.32 -19.23 5.69
CA THR A 308 -11.20 -19.37 4.23
C THR A 308 -10.27 -20.53 3.87
N LYS A 309 -10.41 -21.02 2.64
CA LYS A 309 -9.39 -21.80 1.96
C LYS A 309 -8.38 -20.82 1.33
N VAL A 310 -7.09 -21.00 1.60
CA VAL A 310 -6.02 -20.12 1.11
C VAL A 310 -5.11 -20.86 0.13
N THR A 311 -4.91 -20.27 -1.04
CA THR A 311 -3.86 -20.66 -1.99
C THR A 311 -2.74 -19.62 -1.99
N VAL A 312 -1.52 -20.00 -1.66
CA VAL A 312 -0.34 -19.14 -1.89
C VAL A 312 0.11 -19.26 -3.34
N ILE A 313 0.38 -18.14 -3.99
CA ILE A 313 0.82 -18.03 -5.39
C ILE A 313 2.21 -17.39 -5.39
N SER A 314 3.20 -18.08 -5.94
CA SER A 314 4.61 -17.64 -5.85
C SER A 314 5.41 -18.03 -7.08
N THR A 315 6.45 -17.26 -7.39
CA THR A 315 7.47 -17.63 -8.40
C THR A 315 8.48 -18.65 -7.87
N SER A 316 8.55 -18.87 -6.55
CA SER A 316 9.58 -19.66 -5.87
C SER A 316 8.99 -20.91 -5.21
N ILE A 317 9.22 -22.09 -5.81
CA ILE A 317 8.79 -23.39 -5.23
C ILE A 317 9.35 -23.63 -3.81
N GLY A 318 10.53 -23.10 -3.48
CA GLY A 318 11.14 -23.21 -2.15
C GLY A 318 10.35 -22.54 -1.01
N LYS A 319 9.29 -21.77 -1.31
CA LYS A 319 8.35 -21.23 -0.31
C LYS A 319 7.16 -22.16 -0.02
N LYS A 320 7.05 -23.31 -0.70
CA LYS A 320 5.89 -24.22 -0.58
C LYS A 320 5.77 -24.87 0.79
N GLU A 321 6.84 -25.48 1.29
CA GLU A 321 6.88 -26.12 2.60
C GLU A 321 6.46 -25.12 3.70
N GLU A 322 7.02 -23.92 3.67
CA GLU A 322 6.72 -22.87 4.64
C GLU A 322 5.27 -22.37 4.56
N ALA A 323 4.74 -22.18 3.35
CA ALA A 323 3.34 -21.79 3.12
C ALA A 323 2.34 -22.84 3.64
N ILE A 324 2.59 -24.12 3.38
CA ILE A 324 1.66 -25.21 3.76
C ILE A 324 1.82 -25.58 5.24
N GLU A 325 3.04 -25.84 5.69
CA GLU A 325 3.30 -26.48 6.99
C GLU A 325 3.41 -25.48 8.15
N LYS A 326 3.98 -24.28 7.92
CA LYS A 326 4.09 -23.26 8.98
C LYS A 326 2.92 -22.27 8.98
N LEU A 327 2.54 -21.77 7.81
CA LEU A 327 1.47 -20.76 7.67
C LEU A 327 0.06 -21.36 7.49
N GLY A 328 -0.04 -22.67 7.27
CA GLY A 328 -1.34 -23.37 7.19
C GLY A 328 -2.14 -23.09 5.92
N ALA A 329 -1.51 -22.68 4.82
CA ALA A 329 -2.18 -22.55 3.53
C ALA A 329 -2.64 -23.93 3.01
N ASP A 330 -3.82 -24.00 2.41
CA ASP A 330 -4.42 -25.26 1.94
C ASP A 330 -3.88 -25.69 0.57
N SER A 331 -3.19 -24.80 -0.15
CA SER A 331 -2.73 -25.00 -1.52
C SER A 331 -1.59 -24.05 -1.88
N PHE A 332 -0.76 -24.45 -2.83
CA PHE A 332 0.36 -23.64 -3.34
C PHE A 332 0.43 -23.75 -4.86
N LEU A 333 0.60 -22.63 -5.56
CA LEU A 333 0.75 -22.56 -7.01
C LEU A 333 2.07 -21.87 -7.38
N VAL A 334 2.81 -22.49 -8.29
CA VAL A 334 3.98 -21.87 -8.93
C VAL A 334 3.51 -21.03 -10.12
N SER A 335 3.57 -19.70 -10.03
CA SER A 335 3.07 -18.80 -11.08
C SER A 335 3.84 -18.88 -12.41
N ARG A 336 5.04 -19.46 -12.38
CA ARG A 336 5.88 -19.75 -13.56
C ARG A 336 5.58 -21.11 -14.21
N ASP A 337 4.74 -21.93 -13.61
CA ASP A 337 4.32 -23.24 -14.15
C ASP A 337 3.00 -23.07 -14.91
N PRO A 338 2.99 -23.18 -16.25
CA PRO A 338 1.77 -23.01 -17.03
C PRO A 338 0.73 -24.08 -16.74
N GLU A 339 1.11 -25.31 -16.38
CA GLU A 339 0.15 -26.41 -16.14
C GLU A 339 -0.63 -26.18 -14.84
N GLN A 340 0.03 -25.64 -13.80
CA GLN A 340 -0.63 -25.25 -12.55
C GLN A 340 -1.58 -24.05 -12.73
N MET A 341 -1.19 -23.10 -13.58
CA MET A 341 -1.93 -21.86 -13.83
C MET A 341 -3.05 -21.98 -14.89
N GLN A 342 -3.04 -23.03 -15.71
CA GLN A 342 -3.91 -23.17 -16.87
C GLN A 342 -5.38 -23.42 -16.54
N MET A 343 -6.18 -23.45 -17.61
CA MET A 343 -7.58 -23.86 -17.60
C MET A 343 -7.63 -25.40 -17.70
N PRO A 344 -8.43 -26.10 -16.89
CA PRO A 344 -8.76 -27.48 -17.22
C PRO A 344 -9.50 -27.42 -18.55
N HIS A 345 -9.02 -28.14 -19.58
CA HIS A 345 -9.84 -28.36 -20.76
C HIS A 345 -11.13 -29.04 -20.32
N ILE A 346 -12.20 -28.27 -20.30
CA ILE A 346 -13.56 -28.75 -20.07
C ILE A 346 -13.80 -29.86 -21.13
N ASP A 347 -14.29 -31.00 -20.65
CA ASP A 347 -14.74 -32.18 -21.43
C ASP A 347 -13.75 -33.26 -21.93
N LYS A 348 -12.47 -33.33 -21.50
CA LYS A 348 -11.59 -34.47 -21.90
C LYS A 348 -10.85 -35.29 -20.84
N LEU A 349 -10.86 -34.92 -19.55
CA LEU A 349 -10.15 -35.69 -18.51
C LEU A 349 -11.01 -36.10 -17.30
N ALA A 350 -12.27 -35.66 -17.21
CA ALA A 350 -13.16 -35.96 -16.07
C ALA A 350 -13.51 -37.45 -15.90
N HIS A 351 -13.21 -38.29 -16.90
CA HIS A 351 -13.47 -39.73 -16.92
C HIS A 351 -12.21 -40.59 -16.68
N LEU A 352 -11.03 -39.98 -16.57
CA LEU A 352 -9.80 -40.70 -16.21
C LEU A 352 -9.52 -40.49 -14.71
N ASN A 353 -9.84 -41.50 -13.91
CA ASN A 353 -9.48 -41.59 -12.50
C ASN A 353 -7.95 -41.74 -12.32
N VAL A 354 -7.22 -40.67 -12.60
CA VAL A 354 -5.77 -40.60 -12.37
C VAL A 354 -5.53 -39.96 -11.00
N PRO A 355 -5.08 -40.72 -9.98
CA PRO A 355 -4.63 -40.12 -8.74
C PRO A 355 -3.38 -39.28 -9.03
N ASN A 356 -3.38 -38.02 -8.54
CA ASN A 356 -2.31 -37.02 -8.65
C ASN A 356 -2.24 -36.13 -9.92
N VAL A 357 -3.32 -35.98 -10.70
CA VAL A 357 -3.38 -34.89 -11.72
C VAL A 357 -3.82 -33.58 -11.07
N ASN A 358 -3.02 -32.53 -11.26
CA ASN A 358 -3.31 -31.17 -10.79
C ASN A 358 -4.66 -30.69 -11.36
N LYS A 359 -5.63 -30.38 -10.50
CA LYS A 359 -6.81 -29.58 -10.90
C LYS A 359 -6.35 -28.16 -11.19
N ALA A 360 -6.24 -27.83 -12.47
CA ALA A 360 -5.78 -26.53 -12.94
C ALA A 360 -6.65 -25.39 -12.35
N ALA A 361 -6.01 -24.31 -11.90
CA ALA A 361 -6.59 -23.40 -10.92
C ALA A 361 -7.44 -22.24 -11.50
N THR A 362 -7.60 -22.16 -12.83
CA THR A 362 -8.45 -21.16 -13.50
C THR A 362 -9.87 -21.17 -12.95
N GLY A 363 -10.42 -19.98 -12.64
CA GLY A 363 -11.81 -19.85 -12.21
C GLY A 363 -12.13 -20.45 -10.83
N THR A 364 -11.14 -20.61 -9.94
CA THR A 364 -11.34 -21.23 -8.61
C THR A 364 -11.40 -20.24 -7.45
N LEU A 365 -10.75 -19.08 -7.57
CA LEU A 365 -10.59 -18.12 -6.47
C LEU A 365 -11.71 -17.08 -6.43
N ASP A 366 -12.28 -16.84 -5.25
CA ASP A 366 -13.28 -15.79 -5.02
C ASP A 366 -12.62 -14.40 -4.88
N GLY A 367 -11.37 -14.37 -4.43
CA GLY A 367 -10.54 -13.17 -4.42
C GLY A 367 -9.05 -13.49 -4.33
N ILE A 368 -8.22 -12.49 -4.62
CA ILE A 368 -6.76 -12.54 -4.52
C ILE A 368 -6.30 -11.28 -3.81
N ILE A 369 -5.46 -11.42 -2.79
CA ILE A 369 -4.67 -10.32 -2.20
C ILE A 369 -3.28 -10.38 -2.83
N ASP A 370 -2.87 -9.31 -3.50
CA ASP A 370 -1.60 -9.23 -4.23
C ASP A 370 -0.62 -8.31 -3.51
N THR A 371 0.44 -8.91 -2.96
CA THR A 371 1.43 -8.23 -2.11
C THR A 371 2.78 -8.06 -2.81
N VAL A 372 2.81 -8.00 -4.15
CA VAL A 372 4.06 -7.92 -4.91
C VAL A 372 4.40 -6.47 -5.29
N SER A 373 5.37 -5.92 -4.57
CA SER A 373 5.99 -4.58 -4.71
C SER A 373 6.79 -4.35 -6.00
N ALA A 374 6.63 -5.22 -7.01
CA ALA A 374 7.44 -5.23 -8.22
C ALA A 374 6.57 -5.51 -9.45
N THR A 375 6.92 -4.93 -10.60
CA THR A 375 6.16 -5.12 -11.85
C THR A 375 6.06 -6.60 -12.22
N HIS A 376 4.84 -7.10 -12.36
CA HIS A 376 4.56 -8.50 -12.68
C HIS A 376 3.26 -8.62 -13.50
N PRO A 377 3.07 -9.71 -14.27
CA PRO A 377 1.87 -9.86 -15.09
C PRO A 377 0.66 -10.24 -14.24
N ILE A 378 -0.37 -9.38 -14.21
CA ILE A 378 -1.64 -9.66 -13.50
C ILE A 378 -2.64 -10.49 -14.33
N ALA A 379 -2.44 -10.62 -15.65
CA ALA A 379 -3.35 -11.36 -16.52
C ALA A 379 -3.55 -12.85 -16.11
N PRO A 380 -2.51 -13.62 -15.72
CA PRO A 380 -2.68 -14.98 -15.20
C PRO A 380 -3.47 -15.01 -13.88
N LEU A 381 -3.27 -14.02 -13.00
CA LEU A 381 -3.97 -13.91 -11.71
C LEU A 381 -5.46 -13.66 -11.93
N ILE A 382 -5.80 -12.76 -12.86
CA ILE A 382 -7.17 -12.53 -13.30
C ILE A 382 -7.78 -13.83 -13.88
N GLY A 383 -6.99 -14.71 -14.50
CA GLY A 383 -7.42 -16.04 -14.93
C GLY A 383 -7.86 -16.97 -13.79
N LEU A 384 -7.15 -16.95 -12.66
CA LEU A 384 -7.47 -17.78 -11.48
C LEU A 384 -8.81 -17.39 -10.81
N LEU A 385 -9.26 -16.16 -10.97
CA LEU A 385 -10.52 -15.67 -10.40
C LEU A 385 -11.76 -16.33 -11.02
N LYS A 386 -12.73 -16.68 -10.17
CA LYS A 386 -14.13 -16.96 -10.53
C LYS A 386 -14.78 -15.78 -11.26
N ALA A 387 -15.96 -16.00 -11.84
CA ALA A 387 -16.83 -14.89 -12.19
C ALA A 387 -17.15 -14.07 -10.93
N GLN A 388 -17.12 -12.73 -11.03
CA GLN A 388 -17.21 -11.78 -9.91
C GLN A 388 -16.06 -11.81 -8.90
N GLY A 389 -14.99 -12.56 -9.20
CA GLY A 389 -13.78 -12.58 -8.38
C GLY A 389 -13.04 -11.24 -8.40
N LYS A 390 -12.25 -11.00 -7.36
CA LYS A 390 -11.64 -9.69 -7.05
C LYS A 390 -10.13 -9.83 -6.91
N LEU A 391 -9.34 -9.11 -7.70
CA LEU A 391 -7.91 -8.93 -7.49
C LEU A 391 -7.69 -7.63 -6.72
N ILE A 392 -7.19 -7.70 -5.50
CA ILE A 392 -6.93 -6.55 -4.65
C ILE A 392 -5.42 -6.35 -4.57
N LEU A 393 -4.94 -5.24 -5.11
CA LEU A 393 -3.54 -4.84 -5.10
C LEU A 393 -3.23 -4.12 -3.79
N VAL A 394 -2.22 -4.59 -3.07
CA VAL A 394 -1.71 -3.98 -1.82
C VAL A 394 -0.18 -3.87 -1.79
N GLY A 395 0.53 -4.36 -2.80
CA GLY A 395 1.94 -4.04 -3.05
C GLY A 395 2.08 -2.97 -4.13
N ALA A 396 3.12 -2.13 -4.03
CA ALA A 396 3.35 -1.01 -4.95
C ALA A 396 4.49 -1.24 -5.94
N PRO A 397 4.21 -1.65 -7.18
CA PRO A 397 5.21 -1.65 -8.24
C PRO A 397 5.50 -0.21 -8.70
N GLU A 398 6.79 0.13 -8.87
CA GLU A 398 7.25 1.41 -9.44
C GLU A 398 6.64 1.76 -10.82
N LYS A 399 6.14 0.76 -11.56
CA LYS A 399 5.63 0.90 -12.93
C LYS A 399 4.19 0.43 -13.03
N PRO A 400 3.34 1.12 -13.82
CA PRO A 400 1.97 0.70 -14.09
C PRO A 400 1.86 -0.76 -14.56
N LEU A 401 0.81 -1.44 -14.11
CA LEU A 401 0.49 -2.81 -14.50
C LEU A 401 -0.43 -2.84 -15.74
N GLU A 402 -0.21 -3.78 -16.65
CA GLU A 402 -1.06 -3.96 -17.84
C GLU A 402 -2.38 -4.67 -17.50
N LEU A 403 -3.51 -4.07 -17.89
CA LEU A 403 -4.85 -4.54 -17.53
C LEU A 403 -5.60 -5.18 -18.73
N PRO A 404 -5.82 -6.51 -18.75
CA PRO A 404 -6.56 -7.19 -19.82
C PRO A 404 -8.09 -6.99 -19.67
N SER A 405 -8.60 -5.89 -20.22
CA SER A 405 -10.01 -5.47 -20.10
C SER A 405 -11.04 -6.55 -20.47
N PHE A 406 -10.78 -7.34 -21.53
CA PHE A 406 -11.70 -8.40 -21.96
C PHE A 406 -11.95 -9.46 -20.87
N SER A 407 -10.91 -9.84 -20.13
CA SER A 407 -11.00 -10.81 -19.02
C SER A 407 -11.85 -10.28 -17.86
N LEU A 408 -11.89 -8.96 -17.65
CA LEU A 408 -12.76 -8.31 -16.67
C LEU A 408 -14.21 -8.31 -17.13
N ILE A 409 -14.45 -7.93 -18.39
CA ILE A 409 -15.79 -7.85 -19.00
C ILE A 409 -16.48 -9.21 -18.96
N VAL A 410 -15.83 -10.26 -19.49
CA VAL A 410 -16.42 -11.61 -19.57
C VAL A 410 -16.67 -12.21 -18.19
N GLY A 411 -15.77 -12.00 -17.24
CA GLY A 411 -15.91 -12.54 -15.88
C GLY A 411 -16.71 -11.66 -14.91
N ARG A 412 -17.10 -10.44 -15.28
CA ARG A 412 -17.53 -9.38 -14.34
C ARG A 412 -16.56 -9.23 -13.15
N LYS A 413 -15.26 -9.32 -13.42
CA LYS A 413 -14.19 -9.34 -12.39
C LYS A 413 -13.81 -7.91 -11.98
N ILE A 414 -13.32 -7.77 -10.77
CA ILE A 414 -12.88 -6.50 -10.20
C ILE A 414 -11.36 -6.52 -10.04
N VAL A 415 -10.71 -5.41 -10.38
CA VAL A 415 -9.35 -5.07 -9.90
C VAL A 415 -9.48 -3.79 -9.09
N ALA A 416 -8.94 -3.78 -7.89
CA ALA A 416 -9.00 -2.64 -6.96
C ALA A 416 -7.68 -2.52 -6.18
N GLY A 417 -7.43 -1.37 -5.58
CA GLY A 417 -6.37 -1.17 -4.58
C GLY A 417 -6.95 -1.09 -3.16
N SER A 418 -6.09 -1.25 -2.15
CA SER A 418 -6.40 -0.92 -0.75
C SER A 418 -5.13 -0.40 -0.07
N CYS A 419 -5.25 0.70 0.67
CA CYS A 419 -4.15 1.29 1.45
C CYS A 419 -4.52 1.23 2.94
N ILE A 420 -3.64 0.60 3.73
CA ILE A 420 -3.73 0.46 5.20
C ILE A 420 -5.15 0.10 5.69
N GLY A 421 -5.65 0.78 6.73
CA GLY A 421 -7.04 0.82 7.15
C GLY A 421 -7.27 2.01 8.08
N GLY A 422 -8.54 2.29 8.41
CA GLY A 422 -8.87 3.34 9.38
C GLY A 422 -8.50 2.96 10.80
N LEU A 423 -8.47 3.93 11.73
CA LEU A 423 -7.99 3.70 13.10
C LEU A 423 -8.88 2.71 13.86
N LYS A 424 -10.19 2.79 13.66
CA LYS A 424 -11.17 1.82 14.21
C LYS A 424 -10.97 0.41 13.65
N GLU A 425 -10.80 0.27 12.34
CA GLU A 425 -10.56 -1.04 11.72
C GLU A 425 -9.22 -1.63 12.18
N THR A 426 -8.22 -0.78 12.44
CA THR A 426 -6.94 -1.18 13.03
C THR A 426 -7.11 -1.71 14.45
N GLN A 427 -7.94 -1.07 15.29
CA GLN A 427 -8.26 -1.61 16.62
C GLN A 427 -9.00 -2.95 16.52
N GLU A 428 -10.02 -3.06 15.66
CA GLU A 428 -10.74 -4.32 15.42
C GLU A 428 -9.79 -5.44 14.95
N MET A 429 -8.80 -5.11 14.12
CA MET A 429 -7.77 -6.03 13.63
C MET A 429 -6.83 -6.50 14.75
N LEU A 430 -6.39 -5.60 15.64
CA LEU A 430 -5.57 -5.97 16.80
C LEU A 430 -6.35 -6.89 17.75
N ASP A 431 -7.60 -6.54 18.06
CA ASP A 431 -8.48 -7.33 18.94
C ASP A 431 -8.78 -8.72 18.33
N PHE A 432 -9.03 -8.78 17.01
CA PHE A 432 -9.16 -10.03 16.27
C PHE A 432 -7.87 -10.86 16.32
N SER A 433 -6.73 -10.23 16.10
CA SER A 433 -5.42 -10.91 16.11
C SER A 433 -5.12 -11.51 17.48
N ALA A 434 -5.36 -10.73 18.55
CA ALA A 434 -5.22 -11.20 19.93
C ALA A 434 -6.16 -12.37 20.23
N LYS A 435 -7.44 -12.30 19.83
CA LYS A 435 -8.41 -13.38 20.02
C LYS A 435 -8.04 -14.67 19.26
N HIS A 436 -7.44 -14.55 18.08
CA HIS A 436 -7.11 -15.66 17.20
C HIS A 436 -5.63 -16.10 17.29
N ASN A 437 -4.84 -15.52 18.20
CA ASN A 437 -3.40 -15.75 18.38
C ASN A 437 -2.59 -15.52 17.09
N ILE A 438 -2.92 -14.45 16.35
CA ILE A 438 -2.24 -14.05 15.13
C ILE A 438 -1.14 -13.06 15.48
N THR A 439 0.09 -13.39 15.13
CA THR A 439 1.25 -12.48 15.11
C THR A 439 1.95 -12.58 13.76
N ALA A 440 2.79 -11.60 13.43
CA ALA A 440 3.81 -11.79 12.40
C ALA A 440 4.87 -12.81 12.87
N ASP A 441 5.56 -13.45 11.93
CA ASP A 441 6.78 -14.20 12.22
C ASP A 441 7.96 -13.24 12.11
N VAL A 442 8.61 -12.97 13.25
CA VAL A 442 9.56 -11.87 13.41
C VAL A 442 10.97 -12.35 13.75
N GLU A 443 11.96 -11.69 13.17
CA GLU A 443 13.34 -11.70 13.61
C GLU A 443 13.60 -10.42 14.41
N VAL A 444 13.72 -10.54 15.74
CA VAL A 444 13.98 -9.40 16.62
C VAL A 444 15.48 -9.06 16.57
N VAL A 445 15.79 -7.80 16.26
CA VAL A 445 17.16 -7.32 16.02
C VAL A 445 17.50 -6.10 16.89
N PRO A 446 18.78 -5.88 17.25
CA PRO A 446 19.20 -4.66 17.92
C PRO A 446 19.26 -3.48 16.94
N MET A 447 19.14 -2.25 17.46
CA MET A 447 19.18 -1.02 16.67
C MET A 447 20.47 -0.86 15.87
N ASP A 448 21.62 -1.28 16.40
CA ASP A 448 22.90 -1.19 15.69
C ASP A 448 23.01 -2.14 14.48
N TYR A 449 22.11 -3.13 14.37
CA TYR A 449 21.97 -4.01 13.21
C TYR A 449 21.06 -3.43 12.10
N VAL A 450 20.39 -2.29 12.31
CA VAL A 450 19.36 -1.77 11.38
C VAL A 450 19.84 -1.63 9.94
N ASN A 451 21.08 -1.16 9.71
CA ASN A 451 21.65 -1.07 8.36
C ASN A 451 21.79 -2.43 7.68
N THR A 452 22.22 -3.46 8.43
CA THR A 452 22.31 -4.84 7.91
C THR A 452 20.93 -5.46 7.71
N ALA A 453 19.95 -5.14 8.56
CA ALA A 453 18.56 -5.54 8.36
C ALA A 453 17.98 -4.95 7.06
N MET A 454 18.26 -3.68 6.75
CA MET A 454 17.86 -3.03 5.50
C MET A 454 18.49 -3.68 4.26
N GLU A 455 19.79 -4.03 4.32
CA GLU A 455 20.46 -4.77 3.25
C GLU A 455 19.86 -6.16 3.02
N ARG A 456 19.47 -6.86 4.09
CA ARG A 456 18.82 -8.18 4.02
C ARG A 456 17.40 -8.06 3.50
N LEU A 457 16.64 -7.07 3.96
CA LEU A 457 15.29 -6.76 3.49
C LEU A 457 15.27 -6.46 1.98
N ALA A 458 16.23 -5.67 1.48
CA ALA A 458 16.41 -5.41 0.05
C ALA A 458 16.65 -6.67 -0.79
N LYS A 459 17.21 -7.73 -0.18
CA LYS A 459 17.48 -9.04 -0.79
C LYS A 459 16.35 -10.05 -0.53
N ALA A 460 15.26 -9.64 0.13
CA ALA A 460 14.20 -10.49 0.67
C ALA A 460 14.70 -11.62 1.62
N ASP A 461 15.82 -11.38 2.31
CA ASP A 461 16.48 -12.29 3.25
C ASP A 461 15.93 -12.12 4.69
N VAL A 462 14.62 -12.31 4.83
CA VAL A 462 13.91 -12.27 6.12
C VAL A 462 12.72 -13.23 6.10
N ARG A 463 12.42 -13.85 7.24
CA ARG A 463 11.32 -14.82 7.42
C ARG A 463 10.51 -14.47 8.68
N TYR A 464 9.59 -13.52 8.62
CA TYR A 464 9.14 -12.71 7.47
C TYR A 464 9.17 -11.20 7.69
N ARG A 465 9.40 -10.77 8.94
CA ARG A 465 9.53 -9.37 9.36
C ARG A 465 10.77 -9.20 10.24
N PHE A 466 11.38 -8.02 10.22
CA PHE A 466 12.29 -7.61 11.30
C PHE A 466 11.54 -6.74 12.29
N VAL A 467 11.91 -6.83 13.57
CA VAL A 467 11.45 -5.91 14.62
C VAL A 467 12.64 -5.46 15.43
N ILE A 468 12.83 -4.15 15.57
CA ILE A 468 13.90 -3.58 16.39
C ILE A 468 13.46 -3.61 17.85
N ASP A 469 14.27 -4.22 18.72
CA ASP A 469 14.17 -4.04 20.18
C ASP A 469 14.74 -2.67 20.56
N VAL A 470 13.89 -1.63 20.46
CA VAL A 470 14.30 -0.25 20.69
C VAL A 470 14.67 -0.05 22.16
N ALA A 471 13.81 -0.49 23.09
CA ALA A 471 14.03 -0.24 24.51
C ALA A 471 15.22 -1.01 25.11
N GLY A 472 15.54 -2.19 24.60
CA GLY A 472 16.67 -3.00 25.06
C GLY A 472 18.01 -2.60 24.45
N THR A 473 18.02 -1.95 23.27
CA THR A 473 19.24 -1.82 22.46
C THR A 473 19.58 -0.42 21.95
N LEU A 474 18.62 0.53 21.92
CA LEU A 474 18.90 1.93 21.59
C LEU A 474 19.64 2.62 22.76
N LYS A 475 20.97 2.65 22.68
CA LYS A 475 21.82 3.35 23.65
C LYS A 475 21.74 4.86 23.43
N ALA A 476 21.28 5.61 24.42
CA ALA A 476 21.36 7.07 24.43
C ALA A 476 22.83 7.54 24.27
N ALA A 477 23.03 8.60 23.48
CA ALA A 477 24.35 9.10 23.06
C ALA A 477 24.89 10.26 23.91
#